data_AF-A0A1S6FJ88-F1
#
_entry.id   AF-A0A1S6FJ88-F1
#
_cell.length_a   1.000
_cell.length_b   1.000
_cell.length_c   1.000
_cell.angle_alpha   90.00
_cell.angle_beta   90.00
_cell.angle_gamma   90.00
#
_symmetry.space_group_name_H-M   'P 1'
#
loop_
_entity.id
_entity.type
_entity.pdbx_description
1 polymer ?
#
loop_
_entity_poly.entity_id
_entity_poly.type
_entity_poly.pdbx_seq_one_letter_code
_entity_poly.pdbx_strand_id
1 'polypeptide(L)'
;MRVPRLVPGVGAGLLAVALLAPATGKALGQLAAVRAERERLAQAAAMPERRVPILTEELTLGVGEAAAGRAAMMARVQRLAKAGGVLVEETSAIEASEGLAALRIRASGAEKAVLALADAFERERPLMRLRRWSVEPVAGGVRLTGEAVAVP
;
A
#
# COMPACT_ATOMS: atom_id res chain seq x y z
N MET A 1 17.36 15.04 -79.94
CA MET A 1 16.42 14.97 -78.79
C MET A 1 16.96 15.85 -77.67
N ARG A 2 16.24 16.90 -77.26
CA ARG A 2 16.68 17.79 -76.17
C ARG A 2 16.18 17.22 -74.85
N VAL A 3 17.10 16.74 -74.00
CA VAL A 3 16.77 16.27 -72.66
C VAL A 3 16.34 17.50 -71.83
N PRO A 4 15.10 17.54 -71.30
CA PRO A 4 14.65 18.68 -70.51
C PRO A 4 15.50 18.81 -69.24
N ARG A 5 15.96 20.03 -68.94
CA ARG A 5 16.87 20.37 -67.84
C ARG A 5 16.34 20.03 -66.43
N LEU A 6 15.08 19.60 -66.32
CA LEU A 6 14.46 19.10 -65.09
C LEU A 6 14.90 17.68 -64.73
N VAL A 7 15.24 16.85 -65.72
CA VAL A 7 15.67 15.46 -65.52
C VAL A 7 16.93 15.33 -64.64
N PRO A 8 18.01 16.11 -64.86
CA PRO A 8 19.18 16.03 -63.98
C PRO A 8 18.91 16.54 -62.56
N GLY A 9 18.01 17.53 -62.39
CA GLY A 9 17.64 18.05 -61.06
C GLY A 9 16.84 17.04 -60.23
N VAL A 10 15.89 16.34 -60.86
CA VAL A 10 15.11 15.28 -60.22
C VAL A 10 15.99 14.08 -59.88
N GLY A 11 16.91 13.71 -60.78
CA GLY A 11 17.88 12.65 -60.54
C GLY A 11 18.82 12.95 -59.37
N ALA A 12 19.36 14.17 -59.30
CA ALA A 12 20.21 14.59 -58.20
C ALA A 12 19.46 14.64 -56.86
N GLY A 13 18.20 15.09 -56.86
CA GLY A 13 17.35 15.08 -55.66
C GLY A 13 17.05 13.68 -55.15
N LEU A 14 16.71 12.74 -56.04
CA LEU A 14 16.47 11.33 -55.67
C LEU A 14 17.74 10.65 -55.16
N LEU A 15 18.90 10.94 -55.77
CA LEU A 15 20.19 10.39 -55.34
C LEU A 15 20.55 10.90 -53.94
N ALA A 16 20.34 12.18 -53.65
CA ALA A 16 20.57 12.77 -52.34
C ALA A 16 19.66 12.16 -51.26
N VAL A 17 18.36 11.97 -51.57
CA VAL A 17 17.43 11.29 -50.67
C VAL A 17 17.85 9.83 -50.42
N ALA A 18 18.25 9.10 -51.46
CA ALA A 18 18.71 7.72 -51.33
C ALA A 18 20.00 7.60 -50.47
N LEU A 19 20.90 8.59 -50.56
CA LEU A 19 22.13 8.63 -49.75
C LEU A 19 21.87 9.00 -48.29
N LEU A 20 20.86 9.82 -48.01
CA LEU A 20 20.52 10.28 -46.65
C LEU A 20 19.55 9.33 -45.92
N ALA A 21 18.73 8.58 -46.64
CA ALA A 21 17.74 7.67 -46.08
C ALA A 21 18.29 6.64 -45.07
N PRO A 22 19.45 5.99 -45.29
CA PRO A 22 19.99 5.01 -44.34
C PRO A 22 20.43 5.65 -43.01
N ALA A 23 21.00 6.86 -43.06
CA ALA A 23 21.45 7.58 -41.87
C ALA A 23 20.25 8.08 -41.05
N THR A 24 19.26 8.65 -41.73
CA THR A 24 18.00 9.11 -41.09
C THR A 24 17.21 7.94 -40.50
N GLY A 25 17.12 6.81 -41.21
CA GLY A 25 16.44 5.61 -40.71
C GLY A 25 17.10 5.04 -39.46
N LYS A 26 18.44 5.00 -39.41
CA LYS A 26 19.19 4.56 -38.21
C LYS A 26 18.99 5.50 -37.02
N ALA A 27 19.02 6.81 -37.25
CA ALA A 27 18.80 7.80 -36.19
C ALA A 27 17.38 7.72 -35.61
N LEU A 28 16.36 7.56 -36.47
CA LEU A 28 14.98 7.38 -36.04
C LEU A 28 14.79 6.05 -35.29
N GLY A 29 15.42 4.97 -35.76
CA GLY A 29 15.39 3.67 -35.07
C GLY A 29 16.04 3.73 -33.69
N GLN A 30 17.18 4.41 -33.55
CA GLN A 30 17.85 4.62 -32.26
C GLN A 30 16.99 5.45 -31.30
N LEU A 31 16.36 6.52 -31.80
CA LEU A 31 15.45 7.34 -31.00
C LEU A 31 14.24 6.54 -30.51
N ALA A 32 13.65 5.72 -31.38
CA ALA A 32 12.53 4.84 -31.03
C ALA A 32 12.95 3.80 -29.97
N ALA A 33 14.12 3.19 -30.11
CA ALA A 33 14.66 2.24 -29.15
C ALA A 33 14.90 2.88 -27.77
N VAL A 34 15.49 4.09 -27.72
CA VAL A 34 15.70 4.83 -26.47
C VAL A 34 14.38 5.20 -25.80
N ARG A 35 13.35 5.58 -26.58
CA ARG A 35 12.01 5.87 -26.04
C ARG A 35 11.34 4.63 -25.47
N ALA A 36 11.40 3.51 -26.20
CA ALA A 36 10.85 2.23 -25.73
C ALA A 36 11.53 1.78 -24.44
N GLU A 37 12.86 1.91 -24.34
CA GLU A 37 13.58 1.57 -23.12
C GLU A 37 13.24 2.52 -21.96
N ARG A 38 13.12 3.82 -22.24
CA ARG A 38 12.66 4.80 -21.24
C ARG A 38 11.26 4.47 -20.73
N GLU A 39 10.33 4.13 -21.61
CA GLU A 39 8.96 3.74 -21.24
C GLU A 39 8.95 2.46 -20.41
N ARG A 40 9.76 1.46 -20.79
CA ARG A 40 9.93 0.23 -20.02
C ARG A 40 10.47 0.49 -18.62
N LEU A 41 11.50 1.33 -18.49
CA LEU A 41 12.07 1.71 -17.20
C LEU A 41 11.08 2.54 -16.37
N ALA A 42 10.32 3.43 -17.01
CA ALA A 42 9.27 4.20 -16.34
C ALA A 42 8.16 3.27 -15.80
N GLN A 43 7.75 2.26 -16.58
CA GLN A 43 6.78 1.25 -16.14
C GLN A 43 7.33 0.42 -14.98
N ALA A 44 8.59 -0.02 -15.04
CA ALA A 44 9.23 -0.76 -13.96
C ALA A 44 9.33 0.07 -12.69
N ALA A 45 9.65 1.36 -12.80
CA ALA A 45 9.69 2.29 -11.67
C ALA A 45 8.30 2.65 -11.11
N ALA A 46 7.25 2.58 -11.93
CA ALA A 46 5.86 2.75 -11.50
C ALA A 46 5.26 1.49 -10.88
N MET A 47 5.93 0.33 -10.94
CA MET A 47 5.45 -0.85 -10.25
C MET A 47 5.55 -0.60 -8.73
N PRO A 48 4.46 -0.76 -7.97
CA PRO A 48 4.51 -0.64 -6.53
C PRO A 48 5.52 -1.64 -5.96
N GLU A 49 6.38 -1.19 -5.04
CA GLU A 49 7.35 -2.06 -4.38
C GLU A 49 6.64 -3.30 -3.83
N ARG A 50 7.07 -4.47 -4.30
CA ARG A 50 6.60 -5.76 -3.79
C ARG A 50 7.10 -5.89 -2.34
N ARG A 51 6.30 -5.42 -1.39
CA ARG A 51 6.60 -5.57 0.04
C ARG A 51 6.58 -7.05 0.37
N VAL A 52 7.75 -7.62 0.64
CA VAL A 52 7.84 -8.96 1.25
C VAL A 52 7.09 -8.87 2.58
N PRO A 53 6.06 -9.71 2.79
CA PRO A 53 5.25 -9.59 3.98
C PRO A 53 6.11 -9.96 5.21
N ILE A 54 6.27 -9.00 6.12
CA ILE A 54 6.99 -9.19 7.39
C ILE A 54 6.23 -10.17 8.30
N LEU A 55 4.91 -10.29 8.10
CA LEU A 55 4.04 -11.21 8.81
C LEU A 55 3.63 -12.38 7.92
N THR A 56 3.56 -13.58 8.49
CA THR A 56 2.90 -14.73 7.87
C THR A 56 1.39 -14.46 7.76
N GLU A 57 0.73 -15.04 6.77
CA GLU A 57 -0.72 -14.87 6.53
C GLU A 57 -1.56 -15.18 7.79
N GLU A 58 -1.17 -16.18 8.58
CA GLU A 58 -1.81 -16.55 9.86
C GLU A 58 -1.82 -15.45 10.94
N LEU A 59 -0.97 -14.44 10.80
CA LEU A 59 -0.88 -13.29 11.70
C LEU A 59 -1.59 -12.05 11.14
N THR A 60 -2.04 -12.09 9.88
CA THR A 60 -2.84 -11.02 9.25
C THR A 60 -4.33 -11.22 9.53
N LEU A 61 -5.14 -10.18 9.33
CA LEU A 61 -6.60 -10.31 9.44
C LEU A 61 -7.22 -11.08 8.26
N GLY A 62 -6.46 -11.30 7.17
CA GLY A 62 -6.88 -12.06 5.99
C GLY A 62 -7.85 -11.29 5.08
N VAL A 63 -7.84 -9.96 5.12
CA VAL A 63 -8.73 -9.07 4.38
C VAL A 63 -7.94 -8.06 3.54
N GLY A 64 -8.28 -7.90 2.26
CA GLY A 64 -7.48 -7.08 1.35
C GLY A 64 -7.60 -5.56 1.53
N GLU A 65 -8.56 -5.08 2.33
CA GLU A 65 -8.88 -3.65 2.45
C GLU A 65 -8.82 -3.15 3.91
N ALA A 66 -8.23 -1.98 4.13
CA ALA A 66 -8.11 -1.38 5.46
C ALA A 66 -9.48 -1.13 6.14
N ALA A 67 -10.53 -0.84 5.38
CA ALA A 67 -11.89 -0.70 5.92
C ALA A 67 -12.44 -2.01 6.49
N ALA A 68 -12.29 -3.11 5.74
CA ALA A 68 -12.64 -4.45 6.19
C ALA A 68 -11.78 -4.87 7.40
N GLY A 69 -10.48 -4.53 7.38
CA GLY A 69 -9.57 -4.76 8.51
C GLY A 69 -10.05 -4.07 9.79
N ARG A 70 -10.46 -2.81 9.71
CA ARG A 70 -11.03 -2.07 10.86
C ARG A 70 -12.32 -2.73 11.38
N ALA A 71 -13.22 -3.15 10.51
CA ALA A 71 -14.44 -3.84 10.91
C ALA A 71 -14.13 -5.18 11.63
N ALA A 72 -13.18 -5.95 11.11
CA ALA A 72 -12.70 -7.18 11.74
C ALA A 72 -12.06 -6.93 13.11
N MET A 73 -11.24 -5.88 13.23
CA MET A 73 -10.68 -5.43 14.51
C MET A 73 -11.78 -5.08 15.50
N MET A 74 -12.75 -4.23 15.14
CA MET A 74 -13.85 -3.83 16.02
C MET A 74 -14.64 -5.04 16.50
N ALA A 75 -15.01 -5.96 15.60
CA ALA A 75 -15.73 -7.18 15.96
C ALA A 75 -14.94 -8.03 16.96
N ARG A 76 -13.61 -8.12 16.78
CA ARG A 76 -12.75 -8.86 17.70
C ARG A 76 -12.62 -8.19 19.06
N VAL A 77 -12.40 -6.88 19.12
CA VAL A 77 -12.35 -6.14 20.38
C VAL A 77 -13.62 -6.37 21.19
N GLN A 78 -14.79 -6.29 20.55
CA GLN A 78 -16.07 -6.55 21.20
C GLN A 78 -16.19 -7.98 21.73
N ARG A 79 -15.75 -8.98 20.97
CA ARG A 79 -15.74 -10.39 21.43
C ARG A 79 -14.84 -10.59 22.64
N LEU A 80 -13.60 -10.09 22.59
CA LEU A 80 -12.62 -10.25 23.67
C LEU A 80 -13.06 -9.51 24.93
N ALA A 81 -13.54 -8.27 24.78
CA ALA A 81 -14.05 -7.49 25.89
C ALA A 81 -15.25 -8.17 26.56
N LYS A 82 -16.21 -8.68 25.77
CA LYS A 82 -17.35 -9.44 26.30
C LYS A 82 -16.92 -10.71 27.04
N ALA A 83 -15.96 -11.46 26.51
CA ALA A 83 -15.44 -12.67 27.15
C ALA A 83 -14.67 -12.37 28.45
N GLY A 84 -13.95 -11.25 28.50
CA GLY A 84 -13.17 -10.81 29.65
C GLY A 84 -13.95 -9.99 30.70
N GLY A 85 -15.21 -9.63 30.44
CA GLY A 85 -15.98 -8.75 31.33
C GLY A 85 -15.50 -7.29 31.31
N VAL A 86 -14.98 -6.83 30.18
CA VAL A 86 -14.55 -5.44 29.94
C VAL A 86 -15.64 -4.70 29.16
N LEU A 87 -15.93 -3.47 29.57
CA LEU A 87 -16.82 -2.57 28.85
C LEU A 87 -16.05 -1.83 27.75
N VAL A 88 -16.52 -1.91 26.50
CA VAL A 88 -16.01 -1.07 25.41
C VAL A 88 -16.81 0.22 25.40
N GLU A 89 -16.16 1.33 25.73
CA GLU A 89 -16.78 2.65 25.77
C GLU A 89 -16.83 3.29 24.38
N GLU A 90 -15.72 3.19 23.64
CA GLU A 90 -15.58 3.81 22.32
C GLU A 90 -14.67 2.98 21.43
N THR A 91 -15.04 2.88 20.15
CA THR A 91 -14.16 2.41 19.08
C THR A 91 -14.29 3.35 17.89
N SER A 92 -13.19 3.96 17.46
CA SER A 92 -13.18 4.90 16.33
C SER A 92 -12.05 4.59 15.36
N ALA A 93 -12.35 4.70 14.06
CA ALA A 93 -11.35 4.54 13.02
C ALA A 93 -10.34 5.70 13.07
N ILE A 94 -9.06 5.39 12.88
CA ILE A 94 -8.00 6.38 12.78
C ILE A 94 -7.16 6.12 11.54
N GLU A 95 -6.47 7.16 11.06
CA GLU A 95 -5.55 7.02 9.93
C GLU A 95 -4.37 6.11 10.28
N ALA A 96 -3.97 5.32 9.29
CA ALA A 96 -2.91 4.33 9.37
C ALA A 96 -1.98 4.48 8.17
N SER A 97 -0.73 4.08 8.35
CA SER A 97 0.21 3.94 7.23
C SER A 97 -0.30 2.92 6.22
N GLU A 98 0.10 3.07 4.97
CA GLU A 98 -0.34 2.19 3.88
C GLU A 98 -0.05 0.71 4.19
N GLY A 99 -1.06 -0.14 4.03
CA GLY A 99 -1.00 -1.57 4.36
C GLY A 99 -1.34 -1.90 5.82
N LEU A 100 -1.83 -0.94 6.61
CA LEU A 100 -2.31 -1.17 7.97
C LEU A 100 -3.76 -0.71 8.16
N ALA A 101 -4.48 -1.43 9.03
CA ALA A 101 -5.71 -0.96 9.65
C ALA A 101 -5.40 -0.46 11.06
N ALA A 102 -6.02 0.66 11.46
CA ALA A 102 -5.86 1.22 12.79
C ALA A 102 -7.20 1.59 13.43
N LEU A 103 -7.29 1.37 14.74
CA LEU A 103 -8.48 1.60 15.55
C LEU A 103 -8.08 2.24 16.88
N ARG A 104 -8.73 3.35 17.24
CA ARG A 104 -8.70 3.86 18.60
C ARG A 104 -9.74 3.13 19.44
N ILE A 105 -9.33 2.70 20.62
CA ILE A 105 -10.17 1.99 21.57
C ILE A 105 -10.15 2.70 22.92
N ARG A 106 -11.32 2.72 23.57
CA ARG A 106 -11.46 3.06 24.98
C ARG A 106 -12.29 1.97 25.64
N ALA A 107 -11.73 1.38 26.70
CA ALA A 107 -12.36 0.28 27.40
C ALA A 107 -12.11 0.38 28.90
N SER A 108 -13.07 -0.01 29.72
CA SER A 108 -12.97 0.04 31.18
C SER A 108 -13.47 -1.23 31.84
N GLY A 109 -12.96 -1.51 33.04
CA GLY A 109 -13.35 -2.69 33.81
C GLY A 109 -12.39 -2.95 34.97
N ALA A 110 -12.50 -4.15 35.54
CA ALA A 110 -11.55 -4.61 36.55
C ALA A 110 -10.13 -4.62 35.96
N GLU A 111 -9.13 -4.17 36.74
CA GLU A 111 -7.75 -4.03 36.29
C GLU A 111 -7.21 -5.29 35.60
N LYS A 112 -7.39 -6.45 36.25
CA LYS A 112 -6.98 -7.74 35.71
C LYS A 112 -7.63 -8.06 34.35
N ALA A 113 -8.91 -7.72 34.17
CA ALA A 113 -9.63 -7.97 32.93
C ALA A 113 -9.14 -7.05 31.80
N VAL A 114 -8.89 -5.78 32.11
CA VAL A 114 -8.36 -4.80 31.15
C VAL A 114 -6.95 -5.17 30.71
N LEU A 115 -6.08 -5.57 31.64
CA LEU A 115 -4.73 -6.04 31.31
C LEU A 115 -4.75 -7.35 30.50
N ALA A 116 -5.66 -8.27 30.80
CA ALA A 116 -5.84 -9.49 30.02
C ALA A 116 -6.33 -9.19 28.58
N LEU A 117 -7.22 -8.21 28.41
CA LEU A 117 -7.64 -7.74 27.08
C LEU A 117 -6.45 -7.17 26.29
N ALA A 118 -5.61 -6.36 26.92
CA ALA A 118 -4.41 -5.80 26.29
C ALA A 118 -3.40 -6.90 25.90
N ASP A 119 -3.17 -7.88 26.78
CA ASP A 119 -2.29 -9.02 26.51
C ASP A 119 -2.82 -9.90 25.35
N ALA A 120 -4.14 -10.11 25.29
CA ALA A 120 -4.78 -10.87 24.22
C ALA A 120 -4.55 -10.23 22.85
N PHE A 121 -4.52 -8.90 22.74
CA PHE A 121 -4.20 -8.23 21.46
C PHE A 121 -2.80 -8.64 20.99
N GLU A 122 -1.83 -8.59 21.90
CA GLU A 122 -0.42 -8.78 21.61
C GLU A 122 -0.03 -10.27 21.38
N ARG A 123 -0.80 -11.22 21.93
CA ARG A 123 -0.45 -12.65 21.90
C ARG A 123 -1.31 -13.51 20.99
N GLU A 124 -2.58 -13.17 20.85
CA GLU A 124 -3.51 -14.01 20.08
C GLU A 124 -3.44 -13.72 18.59
N ARG A 125 -3.85 -14.71 17.79
CA ARG A 125 -3.98 -14.58 16.34
C ARG A 125 -5.42 -14.23 15.97
N PRO A 126 -5.65 -13.37 14.96
CA PRO A 126 -4.67 -12.63 14.14
C PRO A 126 -3.90 -11.57 14.95
N LEU A 127 -2.78 -11.04 14.50
CA LEU A 127 -1.97 -10.15 15.35
C LEU A 127 -2.57 -8.73 15.43
N MET A 128 -2.73 -8.20 16.65
CA MET A 128 -3.10 -6.79 16.89
C MET A 128 -2.08 -6.15 17.85
N ARG A 129 -1.52 -4.99 17.51
CA ARG A 129 -0.52 -4.32 18.34
C ARG A 129 -1.04 -2.99 18.87
N LEU A 130 -0.84 -2.70 20.14
CA LEU A 130 -1.10 -1.40 20.74
C LEU A 130 0.11 -0.49 20.51
N ARG A 131 0.00 0.45 19.56
CA ARG A 131 1.08 1.39 19.22
C ARG A 131 1.30 2.45 20.30
N ARG A 132 0.20 2.87 20.92
CA ARG A 132 0.15 3.86 22.01
C ARG A 132 -0.99 3.47 22.92
N TRP A 133 -0.76 3.45 24.22
CA TRP A 133 -1.81 3.17 25.18
C TRP A 133 -1.50 3.79 26.54
N SER A 134 -2.55 4.08 27.30
CA SER A 134 -2.50 4.48 28.70
C SER A 134 -3.56 3.71 29.48
N VAL A 135 -3.27 3.46 30.75
CA VAL A 135 -4.24 2.93 31.71
C VAL A 135 -4.36 3.92 32.85
N GLU A 136 -5.58 4.36 33.12
CA GLU A 136 -5.89 5.36 34.14
C GLU A 136 -6.90 4.79 35.15
N PRO A 137 -6.78 5.11 36.44
CA PRO A 137 -7.77 4.70 37.43
C PRO A 137 -9.10 5.44 37.20
N VAL A 138 -10.21 4.72 37.35
CA VAL A 138 -11.57 5.26 37.27
C VAL A 138 -12.43 4.70 38.41
N ALA A 139 -13.60 5.29 38.66
CA ALA A 139 -14.52 4.76 39.65
C ALA A 139 -14.89 3.29 39.32
N GLY A 140 -14.52 2.36 40.20
CA GLY A 140 -14.82 0.94 40.05
C GLY A 140 -13.84 0.13 39.18
N GLY A 141 -12.69 0.69 38.77
CA GLY A 141 -11.68 -0.08 38.04
C GLY A 141 -10.63 0.77 37.35
N VAL A 142 -10.21 0.34 36.16
CA VAL A 142 -9.28 1.09 35.31
C VAL A 142 -9.87 1.27 33.92
N ARG A 143 -9.38 2.29 33.22
CA ARG A 143 -9.71 2.57 31.83
C ARG A 143 -8.45 2.49 30.98
N LEU A 144 -8.49 1.64 29.96
CA LEU A 144 -7.52 1.60 28.88
C LEU A 144 -7.97 2.54 27.76
N THR A 145 -7.08 3.44 27.35
CA THR A 145 -7.21 4.16 26.08
C THR A 145 -6.03 3.77 25.20
N GLY A 146 -6.27 3.36 23.96
CA GLY A 146 -5.18 2.91 23.10
C GLY A 146 -5.47 2.99 21.61
N GLU A 147 -4.40 2.92 20.83
CA GLU A 147 -4.44 2.83 19.37
C GLU A 147 -3.91 1.45 18.96
N ALA A 148 -4.82 0.61 18.48
CA ALA A 148 -4.52 -0.71 17.97
C ALA A 148 -4.25 -0.65 16.46
N VAL A 149 -3.28 -1.42 15.99
CA VAL A 149 -2.94 -1.59 14.57
C VAL A 149 -2.86 -3.07 14.21
N ALA A 150 -3.22 -3.40 12.97
CA ALA A 150 -3.11 -4.73 12.41
C ALA A 150 -2.87 -4.66 10.90
N VAL A 151 -2.27 -5.72 10.36
CA VAL A 151 -2.23 -5.92 8.90
C VAL A 151 -3.60 -6.48 8.49
N PRO A 152 -4.34 -5.78 7.61
CA PRO A 152 -5.60 -6.27 7.07
C PRO A 152 -5.34 -7.58 6.33
#